data_AF-A0A366C4U5-F1
#
_entry.id   AF-A0A366C4U5-F1
#
_cell.length_a   1.000
_cell.length_b   1.000
_cell.length_c   1.000
_cell.angle_alpha   90.00
_cell.angle_beta   90.00
_cell.angle_gamma   90.00
#
_symmetry.space_group_name_H-M   'P 1'
#
loop_
_entity.id
_entity.type
_entity.pdbx_description
1 polymer ?
#
loop_
_entity_poly.entity_id
_entity_poly.type
_entity_poly.pdbx_seq_one_letter_code
_entity_poly.pdbx_strand_id
1 'polypeptide(L)'
;MMVALRSPFWPDAPNLLTPREQDLLQILLESEGWLVAMERIHARLFGMCSEARGDSAVTDLIWRLRGKTRNRGVVITTVRGRGYMAQRDDGVMFPWEDAA
;
A
#
# COMPACT_ATOMS: atom_id res chain seq x y z
N MET A 1 -18.04 -7.18 -7.38
CA MET A 1 -18.33 -7.37 -5.94
C MET A 1 -17.05 -7.02 -5.20
N MET A 2 -16.98 -5.87 -4.51
CA MET A 2 -15.81 -5.49 -3.72
C MET A 2 -15.90 -6.18 -2.37
N VAL A 3 -15.06 -7.19 -2.13
CA VAL A 3 -14.81 -7.67 -0.76
C VAL A 3 -14.05 -6.56 -0.04
N ALA A 4 -14.54 -6.12 1.11
CA ALA A 4 -13.83 -5.15 1.93
C ALA A 4 -12.52 -5.80 2.43
N LEU A 5 -11.38 -5.35 1.92
CA LEU A 5 -10.08 -5.73 2.45
C LEU A 5 -10.02 -5.29 3.92
N ARG A 6 -9.80 -6.26 4.83
CA ARG A 6 -9.29 -5.95 6.16
C ARG A 6 -7.90 -5.31 6.01
N SER A 7 -7.51 -4.46 6.95
CA SER A 7 -6.20 -3.81 6.92
C SER A 7 -5.09 -4.87 6.81
N PRO A 8 -4.19 -4.79 5.81
CA PRO A 8 -3.15 -5.79 5.58
C PRO A 8 -2.17 -5.89 6.76
N PHE A 9 -1.92 -7.10 7.23
CA PHE A 9 -0.94 -7.38 8.28
C PHE A 9 -0.37 -8.78 8.16
N TRP A 10 0.87 -8.98 8.60
CA TRP A 10 1.47 -10.30 8.66
C TRP A 10 1.43 -10.84 10.10
N PRO A 11 0.81 -12.01 10.37
CA PRO A 11 0.69 -12.56 11.73
C PRO A 11 2.04 -12.88 12.39
N ASP A 12 3.04 -13.27 11.60
CA ASP A 12 4.41 -13.49 12.05
C ASP A 12 5.14 -12.19 12.40
N ALA A 13 4.61 -11.04 11.97
CA ALA A 13 5.23 -9.73 12.15
C ALA A 13 4.16 -8.63 12.31
N PRO A 14 3.37 -8.64 13.42
CA PRO A 14 2.19 -7.79 13.58
C PRO A 14 2.49 -6.28 13.59
N ASN A 15 3.72 -5.88 13.93
CA ASN A 15 4.17 -4.48 13.98
C ASN A 15 5.12 -4.12 12.83
N LEU A 16 5.19 -4.95 11.78
CA LEU A 16 6.09 -4.70 10.64
C LEU A 16 5.80 -3.35 9.99
N LEU A 17 4.51 -3.06 9.77
CA LEU A 17 4.03 -1.83 9.17
C LEU A 17 3.54 -0.88 10.26
N THR A 18 3.90 0.39 10.13
CA THR A 18 3.22 1.47 10.85
C THR A 18 1.79 1.63 10.33
N PRO A 19 0.87 2.28 11.08
CA PRO A 19 -0.50 2.50 10.61
C PRO A 19 -0.57 3.15 9.21
N ARG A 20 0.26 4.15 8.95
CA ARG A 20 0.32 4.80 7.63
C ARG A 20 0.83 3.89 6.51
N GLU A 21 1.76 2.99 6.81
CA GLU A 21 2.23 2.01 5.81
C GLU A 21 1.16 0.93 5.55
N GLN A 22 0.38 0.54 6.57
CA GLN A 22 -0.77 -0.35 6.39
C GLN A 22 -1.84 0.31 5.51
N ASP A 23 -2.20 1.56 5.80
CA ASP A 23 -3.15 2.32 5.00
C ASP A 23 -2.67 2.47 3.55
N LEU A 24 -1.39 2.79 3.34
CA LEU A 24 -0.82 2.88 2.00
C LEU A 24 -0.89 1.54 1.26
N LEU A 25 -0.54 0.44 1.93
CA LEU A 25 -0.61 -0.88 1.33
C LEU A 25 -2.06 -1.25 0.96
N GLN A 26 -3.01 -0.95 1.84
CA GLN A 26 -4.43 -1.16 1.59
C GLN A 26 -4.92 -0.36 0.37
N ILE A 27 -4.57 0.91 0.27
CA ILE A 27 -4.91 1.78 -0.87
C ILE A 27 -4.42 1.17 -2.19
N LEU A 28 -3.19 0.65 -2.21
CA LEU A 28 -2.60 0.07 -3.41
C LEU A 28 -3.22 -1.29 -3.76
N LEU A 29 -3.52 -2.14 -2.77
CA LEU A 29 -4.10 -3.46 -2.99
C LEU A 29 -5.59 -3.40 -3.39
N GLU A 30 -6.34 -2.40 -2.92
CA GLU A 30 -7.69 -2.13 -3.41
C GLU A 30 -7.73 -1.81 -4.93
N SER A 31 -6.60 -1.33 -5.47
CA SER A 31 -6.40 -1.02 -6.88
C SER A 31 -5.35 -1.92 -7.50
N GLU A 32 -5.25 -3.17 -7.04
CA GLU A 32 -4.24 -4.11 -7.51
C GLU A 32 -4.21 -4.24 -9.04
N GLY A 33 -3.01 -4.21 -9.62
CA GLY A 33 -2.81 -4.23 -11.07
C GLY A 33 -3.15 -2.92 -11.79
N TRP A 34 -3.66 -1.91 -11.07
CA TRP A 34 -3.95 -0.59 -11.60
C TRP A 34 -3.02 0.47 -11.02
N LEU A 35 -2.75 1.49 -11.83
CA LEU A 35 -1.93 2.61 -11.41
C LEU A 35 -2.73 3.58 -10.53
N VAL A 36 -2.24 3.84 -9.33
CA VAL A 36 -2.79 4.84 -8.41
C VAL A 36 -1.94 6.10 -8.49
N ALA A 37 -2.58 7.22 -8.84
CA ALA A 37 -1.93 8.53 -8.94
C ALA A 37 -1.38 9.01 -7.59
N MET A 38 -0.26 9.74 -7.63
CA MET A 38 0.42 10.26 -6.44
C MET A 38 -0.51 11.14 -5.61
N GLU A 39 -1.23 12.04 -6.28
CA GLU A 39 -2.17 12.99 -5.71
C GLU A 39 -3.33 12.25 -5.03
N ARG A 40 -3.78 11.13 -5.62
CA ARG A 40 -4.83 10.29 -5.03
C ARG A 40 -4.35 9.59 -3.77
N ILE A 41 -3.11 9.07 -3.76
CA ILE A 41 -2.51 8.47 -2.56
C ILE A 41 -2.37 9.52 -1.47
N HIS A 42 -1.83 10.70 -1.81
CA HIS A 42 -1.66 11.82 -0.89
C HIS A 42 -3.01 12.22 -0.27
N ALA A 43 -4.04 12.44 -1.09
CA ALA A 43 -5.36 12.82 -0.63
C ALA A 43 -5.99 11.78 0.31
N ARG A 44 -5.79 10.48 0.06
CA ARG A 44 -6.32 9.41 0.92
C ARG A 44 -5.56 9.26 2.23
N LEU A 45 -4.24 9.48 2.25
CA LEU A 45 -3.40 9.32 3.45
C LEU A 45 -3.40 10.54 4.35
N PHE A 46 -3.44 11.75 3.77
CA PHE A 46 -3.25 12.99 4.51
C PHE A 46 -4.49 13.88 4.49
N GLY A 47 -5.47 13.62 3.63
CA GLY A 47 -6.61 14.50 3.41
C GLY A 47 -6.30 15.65 2.43
N MET A 48 -7.35 16.28 1.90
CA MET A 48 -7.21 17.29 0.83
C MET A 48 -6.70 18.66 1.30
N CYS A 49 -6.79 18.98 2.60
CA CYS A 49 -6.33 20.26 3.18
C CYS A 49 -5.04 20.13 4.00
N SER A 50 -4.35 19.00 3.90
CA SER A 50 -3.15 18.77 4.71
C SER A 50 -1.93 19.33 4.00
N GLU A 51 -1.31 20.35 4.60
CA GLU A 51 0.03 20.83 4.26
C GLU A 51 1.13 19.83 4.65
N ALA A 52 0.77 18.61 5.07
CA ALA A 52 1.72 17.60 5.53
C ALA A 52 2.65 17.14 4.40
N ARG A 53 3.80 17.82 4.29
CA ARG A 53 5.03 17.37 3.64
C ARG A 53 4.89 16.88 2.19
N GLY A 54 4.01 17.44 1.37
CA GLY A 54 4.00 17.29 -0.09
C GLY A 54 4.28 15.88 -0.66
N ASP A 55 4.76 15.82 -1.90
CA ASP A 55 5.01 14.56 -2.61
C ASP A 55 6.12 13.68 -1.99
N SER A 56 7.00 14.29 -1.17
CA SER A 56 8.10 13.57 -0.52
C SER A 56 7.60 12.63 0.59
N ALA A 57 6.52 12.98 1.29
CA ALA A 57 5.95 12.13 2.34
C ALA A 57 5.45 10.78 1.80
N VAL A 58 4.77 10.79 0.65
CA VAL A 58 4.31 9.55 -0.01
C VAL A 58 5.50 8.76 -0.54
N THR A 59 6.47 9.43 -1.16
CA THR A 59 7.67 8.78 -1.69
C THR A 59 8.46 8.06 -0.60
N ASP A 60 8.62 8.70 0.57
CA ASP A 60 9.26 8.10 1.74
C ASP A 60 8.51 6.86 2.23
N LEU A 61 7.17 6.93 2.30
CA LEU A 61 6.34 5.78 2.67
C LEU A 61 6.47 4.64 1.66
N ILE A 62 6.45 4.92 0.35
CA ILE A 62 6.65 3.90 -0.69
C ILE A 62 8.01 3.23 -0.55
N TRP A 63 9.08 4.01 -0.32
CA TRP A 63 10.42 3.47 -0.17
C TRP A 63 10.51 2.52 1.03
N ARG A 64 9.95 2.91 2.17
CA ARG A 64 9.89 2.06 3.38
C ARG A 64 9.04 0.82 3.15
N LEU A 65 7.86 0.99 2.56
CA LEU A 65 6.92 -0.09 2.32
C LEU A 65 7.55 -1.16 1.43
N ARG A 66 8.25 -0.78 0.35
CA ARG A 66 9.01 -1.72 -0.49
C ARG A 66 10.02 -2.54 0.28
N GLY A 67 10.77 -1.91 1.18
CA GLY A 67 11.74 -2.62 2.02
C GLY A 67 11.08 -3.67 2.91
N LYS A 68 9.85 -3.40 3.38
CA LYS A 68 9.10 -4.26 4.29
C LYS A 68 8.29 -5.35 3.59
N THR A 69 7.77 -5.08 2.39
CA THR A 69 7.02 -6.07 1.60
C THR A 69 7.91 -6.95 0.74
N ARG A 70 9.20 -6.62 0.61
CA ARG A 70 10.18 -7.46 -0.06
C ARG A 70 10.16 -8.87 0.55
N ASN A 71 10.01 -9.88 -0.31
CA ASN A 71 9.88 -11.30 0.05
C ASN A 71 8.62 -11.66 0.86
N ARG A 72 7.61 -10.79 0.88
CA ARG A 72 6.32 -11.05 1.56
C ARG A 72 5.13 -11.11 0.58
N GLY A 73 5.41 -11.33 -0.69
CA GLY A 73 4.38 -11.52 -1.71
C GLY A 73 3.80 -10.25 -2.32
N VAL A 74 4.30 -9.05 -2.01
CA VAL A 74 3.77 -7.80 -2.60
C VAL A 74 4.88 -6.99 -3.26
N VAL A 75 4.71 -6.75 -4.56
CA VAL A 75 5.59 -5.93 -5.40
C VAL A 75 4.95 -4.58 -5.65
N ILE A 76 5.70 -3.50 -5.42
CA ILE A 76 5.26 -2.12 -5.66
C ILE A 76 6.10 -1.48 -6.77
N THR A 77 5.46 -1.19 -7.90
CA THR A 77 6.09 -0.60 -9.09
C THR A 77 5.80 0.89 -9.17
N THR A 78 6.78 1.68 -9.62
CA THR A 78 6.58 3.12 -9.89
C THR A 78 6.50 3.34 -11.39
N VAL A 79 5.48 4.08 -11.82
CA VAL A 79 5.44 4.69 -13.15
C VAL A 79 5.80 6.16 -12.98
N ARG A 80 7.02 6.52 -13.37
CA ARG A 80 7.57 7.87 -13.15
C ARG A 80 6.64 8.95 -13.68
N GLY A 81 6.37 9.95 -12.85
CA GLY A 81 5.46 11.06 -13.18
C GLY A 81 3.98 10.67 -13.28
N ARG A 82 3.58 9.45 -12.88
CA ARG A 82 2.19 9.00 -12.94
C ARG A 82 1.66 8.36 -11.66
N GLY A 83 2.49 7.61 -10.92
CA GLY A 83 2.08 7.02 -9.65
C GLY A 83 2.67 5.66 -9.34
N TYR A 84 1.91 4.86 -8.59
CA TYR A 84 2.36 3.58 -8.04
C TYR A 84 1.32 2.49 -8.25
N MET A 85 1.78 1.26 -8.42
CA MET A 85 0.96 0.07 -8.62
C MET A 85 1.46 -1.01 -7.66
N ALA A 86 0.53 -1.71 -7.01
CA ALA A 86 0.85 -2.95 -6.31
C ALA A 86 0.36 -4.16 -7.10
N GLN A 87 1.11 -5.24 -6.99
CA GLN A 87 0.72 -6.57 -7.42
C GLN A 87 1.15 -7.56 -6.35
N ARG A 88 0.29 -8.54 -6.09
CA ARG A 88 0.66 -9.71 -5.31
C ARG A 88 1.38 -10.73 -6.18
N ASP A 89 2.29 -11.45 -5.56
CA ASP A 89 2.95 -12.60 -6.18
C ASP A 89 1.93 -13.74 -6.30
N ASP A 90 1.91 -14.38 -7.47
CA ASP A 90 1.02 -15.52 -7.73
C ASP A 90 1.31 -16.67 -6.75
N GLY A 91 0.25 -17.29 -6.24
CA GLY A 91 0.34 -18.44 -5.34
C GLY A 91 0.74 -18.12 -3.89
N VAL A 92 0.92 -16.84 -3.54
CA VAL A 92 1.06 -16.43 -2.13
C VAL A 92 -0.33 -16.25 -1.52
N MET A 93 -0.60 -16.96 -0.43
CA MET A 93 -1.81 -16.74 0.37
C MET A 93 -1.58 -15.61 1.37
N PHE A 94 -2.51 -14.65 1.42
CA PHE A 94 -2.41 -13.53 2.34
C PHE A 94 -3.31 -13.75 3.57
N PRO A 95 -2.77 -13.69 4.79
CA PRO A 95 -3.50 -14.02 6.01
C PRO A 95 -4.76 -13.17 6.28
N TRP A 96 -4.88 -12.01 5.65
CA TRP A 96 -6.04 -11.13 5.77
C TRP A 96 -7.18 -11.47 4.81
N GLU A 97 -6.99 -12.44 3.91
CA GLU A 97 -8.02 -12.90 2.96
C GLU A 97 -8.90 -14.02 3.53
N ASP A 98 -8.35 -14.86 4.42
CA ASP A 98 -9.04 -16.01 5.01
C ASP A 98 -9.89 -15.68 6.25
N ALA A 99 -9.84 -14.43 6.74
CA ALA A 99 -10.49 -14.02 7.99
C ALA A 99 -11.99 -13.63 7.83
N ALA A 100 -12.72 -14.33 6.95
CA ALA A 100 -14.14 -14.13 6.67
C ALA A 100 -15.06 -14.77 7.73
#